data_AF-A0A7Z9G2C6-F1
#
_entry.id   AF-A0A7Z9G2C6-F1
#
_cell.length_a   1.000
_cell.length_b   1.000
_cell.length_c   1.000
_cell.angle_alpha   90.00
_cell.angle_beta   90.00
_cell.angle_gamma   90.00
#
_symmetry.space_group_name_H-M   'P 1'
#
loop_
_entity.id
_entity.type
_entity.pdbx_description
1 polymer ?
#
loop_
_entity_poly.entity_id
_entity_poly.type
_entity_poly.pdbx_seq_one_letter_code
_entity_poly.pdbx_strand_id
1 'polypeptide(L)'
;MKYCQQCIIPDTRPNIEIDGDSICNACIAHLEKEEINWSQREEAFQKVVEHAKFKSQGYDCLIPVSGGKDSTWQVFKCREYGLNPLAVTWKTPART
;
A
#
# COMPACT_ATOMS: atom_id res chain seq x y z
N MET A 1 -0.84 -9.95 29.93
CA MET A 1 -0.77 -8.76 29.08
C MET A 1 0.67 -8.34 28.99
N LYS A 2 1.24 -8.45 27.80
CA LYS A 2 2.61 -8.04 27.49
C LYS A 2 2.55 -6.76 26.66
N TYR A 3 3.56 -5.91 26.81
CA TYR A 3 3.69 -4.67 26.05
C TYR A 3 5.00 -4.70 25.27
N CYS A 4 4.95 -4.27 24.01
CA CYS A 4 6.15 -4.08 23.22
C CYS A 4 7.04 -3.02 23.87
N GLN A 5 8.32 -3.33 24.10
CA GLN A 5 9.25 -2.39 24.73
C GLN A 5 9.56 -1.17 23.85
N GLN A 6 9.41 -1.29 22.52
CA GLN A 6 9.72 -0.22 21.58
C GLN A 6 8.55 0.74 21.32
N CYS A 7 7.31 0.26 21.30
CA CYS A 7 6.15 1.06 20.87
C CYS A 7 4.94 1.02 21.81
N ILE A 8 5.07 0.41 22.99
CA ILE A 8 4.04 0.31 24.04
C ILE A 8 2.70 -0.32 23.60
N ILE A 9 2.66 -0.96 22.43
CA ILE A 9 1.46 -1.67 21.96
C ILE A 9 1.29 -2.97 22.77
N PRO A 10 0.08 -3.24 23.30
CA PRO A 10 -0.18 -4.47 24.03
C PRO A 10 -0.45 -5.66 23.10
N ASP A 11 -0.20 -6.87 23.61
CA ASP A 11 -0.57 -8.15 22.98
C ASP A 11 -2.08 -8.35 22.81
N THR A 12 -2.92 -7.55 23.48
CA THR A 12 -4.38 -7.58 23.32
C THR A 12 -4.85 -6.88 22.05
N ARG A 13 -3.98 -6.12 21.35
CA ARG A 13 -4.34 -5.52 20.06
C ARG A 13 -4.42 -6.64 19.01
N PRO A 14 -5.50 -6.75 18.23
CA PRO A 14 -5.64 -7.79 17.21
C PRO A 14 -4.44 -7.81 16.25
N ASN A 15 -3.98 -9.00 15.91
CA ASN A 15 -2.85 -9.28 15.00
C ASN A 15 -1.48 -8.75 15.49
N ILE A 16 -1.32 -8.51 16.79
CA ILE A 16 -0.02 -8.23 17.40
C ILE A 16 0.51 -9.48 18.09
N GLU A 17 1.73 -9.84 17.74
CA GLU A 17 2.50 -10.89 18.40
C GLU A 17 3.77 -10.25 18.98
N ILE A 18 4.05 -10.52 20.25
CA ILE A 18 5.25 -10.07 20.94
C ILE A 18 6.20 -11.26 21.05
N ASP A 19 7.40 -11.10 20.50
CA ASP A 19 8.41 -12.15 20.41
C ASP A 19 9.17 -12.37 21.74
N GLY A 20 10.23 -13.19 21.68
CA GLY A 20 11.08 -13.49 22.83
C GLY A 20 11.85 -12.29 23.37
N ASP A 21 12.17 -11.32 22.51
CA ASP A 21 12.90 -10.10 22.85
C ASP A 21 11.96 -8.96 23.32
N SER A 22 10.68 -9.27 23.53
CA SER A 22 9.64 -8.31 23.93
C SER A 22 9.38 -7.20 22.90
N ILE A 23 9.64 -7.48 21.62
CA ILE A 23 9.36 -6.59 20.49
C ILE A 23 8.15 -7.14 19.71
N CYS A 24 7.25 -6.26 19.27
CA CYS A 24 6.12 -6.70 18.46
C CYS A 24 6.48 -6.88 16.99
N ASN A 25 5.78 -7.81 16.33
CA ASN A 25 5.86 -8.06 14.89
C ASN A 25 5.76 -6.77 14.03
N ALA A 26 4.96 -5.78 14.44
CA ALA A 26 4.85 -4.51 13.73
C ALA A 26 6.12 -3.63 13.81
N CYS A 27 6.84 -3.66 14.94
CA CYS A 27 8.12 -2.97 15.09
C CYS A 27 9.22 -3.66 14.28
N ILE A 28 9.25 -4.99 14.29
CA ILE A 28 10.19 -5.78 13.49
C ILE A 28 9.98 -5.48 12.00
N ALA A 29 8.74 -5.59 11.51
CA ALA A 29 8.40 -5.26 10.13
C ALA A 29 8.61 -3.78 9.77
N HIS A 30 8.73 -2.87 10.74
CA HIS A 30 9.11 -1.49 10.47
C HIS A 30 10.61 -1.36 10.25
N LEU A 31 11.43 -2.02 11.06
CA LEU A 31 12.90 -2.04 10.91
C LEU A 31 13.32 -2.71 9.60
N GLU A 32 12.64 -3.79 9.21
CA GLU A 32 12.89 -4.45 7.91
C GLU A 32 12.65 -3.53 6.70
N LYS A 33 11.93 -2.41 6.86
CA LYS A 33 11.74 -1.45 5.77
C LYS A 33 12.99 -0.65 5.45
N GLU A 34 13.95 -0.58 6.35
CA GLU A 34 15.23 0.11 6.13
C GLU A 34 16.06 -0.60 5.04
N GLU A 35 15.89 -1.92 4.91
CA GLU A 35 16.55 -2.74 3.88
C GLU A 35 15.88 -2.63 2.49
N ILE A 36 14.76 -1.89 2.37
CA ILE A 36 14.05 -1.76 1.10
C ILE A 36 14.83 -0.82 0.18
N ASN A 37 15.34 -1.37 -0.93
CA ASN A 37 15.87 -0.57 -2.03
C ASN A 37 14.74 0.12 -2.80
N TRP A 38 14.38 1.33 -2.39
CA TRP A 38 13.34 2.13 -3.02
C TRP A 38 13.67 2.54 -4.45
N SER A 39 14.93 2.80 -4.77
CA SER A 39 15.36 3.14 -6.14
C SER A 39 15.14 1.99 -7.12
N GLN A 40 15.43 0.75 -6.70
CA GLN A 40 15.18 -0.43 -7.53
C GLN A 40 13.67 -0.67 -7.74
N ARG A 41 12.86 -0.50 -6.69
CA ARG A 41 11.39 -0.62 -6.77
C ARG A 41 10.79 0.44 -7.68
N GLU A 42 11.32 1.65 -7.60
CA GLU A 42 10.96 2.78 -8.46
C GLU A 42 11.24 2.48 -9.93
N GLU A 43 12.44 1.98 -10.26
CA GLU A 43 12.79 1.57 -11.62
C GLU A 43 11.86 0.45 -12.14
N ALA A 44 11.56 -0.53 -11.29
CA ALA A 44 10.62 -1.60 -11.63
C ALA A 44 9.21 -1.05 -11.91
N PHE A 45 8.76 -0.06 -11.13
CA PHE A 45 7.47 0.59 -11.34
C PHE A 45 7.43 1.42 -12.62
N GLN A 46 8.51 2.14 -12.96
CA GLN A 46 8.61 2.90 -14.20
C GLN A 46 8.45 1.99 -15.43
N LYS A 47 9.03 0.79 -15.41
CA LYS A 47 8.83 -0.21 -16.48
C LYS A 47 7.37 -0.63 -16.63
N VAL A 48 6.63 -0.75 -15.52
CA VAL A 48 5.18 -1.02 -15.53
C VAL A 48 4.40 0.15 -16.14
N VAL A 49 4.76 1.38 -15.76
CA VAL A 49 4.14 2.62 -16.29
C VAL A 49 4.33 2.72 -17.80
N GLU A 50 5.56 2.55 -18.29
CA GLU A 50 5.89 2.60 -19.72
C GLU A 50 5.13 1.53 -20.50
N HIS A 51 5.09 0.30 -19.96
CA HIS A 51 4.36 -0.80 -20.57
C HIS A 51 2.85 -0.54 -20.67
N ALA A 52 2.26 0.03 -19.61
CA ALA A 52 0.85 0.37 -19.58
C ALA A 52 0.50 1.43 -20.63
N LYS A 53 1.30 2.51 -20.73
CA LYS A 53 1.13 3.56 -21.73
C LYS A 53 1.30 3.05 -23.16
N PHE A 54 2.25 2.16 -23.40
CA PHE A 54 2.48 1.59 -24.73
C PHE A 54 1.27 0.80 -25.25
N LYS A 55 0.58 0.08 -24.36
CA LYS A 55 -0.56 -0.78 -24.73
C LYS A 55 -1.91 -0.07 -24.74
N SER A 56 -2.00 1.13 -24.18
CA SER A 56 -3.29 1.75 -23.91
C SER A 56 -3.92 2.37 -25.17
N GLN A 57 -5.25 2.35 -25.19
CA GLN A 57 -6.06 3.12 -26.13
C GLN A 57 -7.15 3.84 -25.31
N GLY A 58 -6.81 5.04 -24.81
CA GLY A 58 -7.67 5.83 -23.93
C GLY A 58 -7.14 5.90 -22.50
N TYR A 59 -7.48 4.91 -21.66
CA TYR A 59 -7.01 4.82 -20.27
C TYR A 59 -5.83 3.86 -20.14
N ASP A 60 -4.82 4.24 -19.36
CA ASP A 60 -3.60 3.45 -19.18
C ASP A 60 -3.77 2.33 -18.15
N CYS A 61 -4.63 2.54 -17.16
CA CYS A 61 -4.93 1.56 -16.12
C CYS A 61 -6.34 1.75 -15.55
N LEU A 62 -6.85 0.74 -14.87
CA LEU A 62 -8.11 0.79 -14.13
C LEU A 62 -7.79 0.76 -12.63
N ILE A 63 -8.40 1.68 -11.87
CA ILE A 63 -8.25 1.73 -10.40
C ILE A 63 -9.63 1.63 -9.76
N PRO A 64 -9.92 0.57 -9.01
CA PRO A 64 -11.12 0.49 -8.18
C PRO A 64 -11.00 1.46 -7.00
N VAL A 65 -11.79 2.54 -7.01
CA VAL A 65 -11.78 3.58 -5.98
C VAL A 65 -12.92 3.36 -4.99
N SER A 66 -12.55 3.08 -3.74
CA SER A 66 -13.50 2.92 -2.63
C SER A 66 -13.82 4.24 -1.92
N GLY A 67 -13.04 5.29 -2.20
CA GLY A 67 -13.03 6.56 -1.47
C GLY A 67 -12.10 6.55 -0.25
N GLY A 68 -11.50 5.39 0.08
CA GLY A 68 -10.49 5.29 1.13
C GLY A 68 -9.13 5.83 0.69
N LYS A 69 -8.32 6.23 1.68
CA LYS A 69 -6.98 6.82 1.49
C LYS A 69 -6.09 6.02 0.53
N ASP A 70 -6.13 4.68 0.62
CA ASP A 70 -5.22 3.81 -0.10
C ASP A 70 -5.55 3.82 -1.61
N SER A 71 -6.83 3.74 -1.97
CA SER A 71 -7.26 3.86 -3.37
C SER A 71 -7.04 5.26 -3.93
N THR A 72 -7.23 6.29 -3.11
CA THR A 72 -6.95 7.68 -3.51
C THR A 72 -5.46 7.90 -3.75
N TRP A 73 -4.60 7.33 -2.91
CA TRP A 73 -3.15 7.38 -3.07
C TRP A 73 -2.69 6.69 -4.35
N GLN A 74 -3.28 5.55 -4.71
CA GLN A 74 -3.00 4.88 -5.98
C GLN A 74 -3.30 5.78 -7.18
N VAL A 75 -4.47 6.43 -7.20
CA VAL A 75 -4.83 7.38 -8.26
C VAL A 75 -3.82 8.52 -8.31
N PHE A 76 -3.50 9.12 -7.17
CA PHE A 76 -2.54 10.21 -7.07
C PHE A 76 -1.17 9.81 -7.62
N LYS A 77 -0.60 8.68 -7.16
CA LYS A 77 0.68 8.17 -7.65
C LYS A 77 0.62 7.91 -9.15
N CYS A 78 -0.37 7.19 -9.66
CA CYS A 78 -0.48 6.95 -11.11
C CYS A 78 -0.47 8.26 -11.92
N ARG A 79 -1.14 9.31 -11.42
CA ARG A 79 -1.15 10.63 -12.06
C ARG A 79 0.22 11.33 -12.02
N GLU A 80 0.99 11.21 -10.93
CA GLU A 80 2.36 11.75 -10.85
C GLU A 80 3.29 11.13 -11.90
N TYR A 81 3.10 9.85 -12.22
CA TYR A 81 3.85 9.16 -13.30
C TYR A 81 3.25 9.37 -14.68
N GLY A 82 2.27 10.26 -14.79
CA GLY A 82 1.62 10.63 -16.04
C GLY A 82 0.74 9.54 -16.65
N LEU A 83 0.28 8.56 -15.86
CA LEU A 83 -0.77 7.64 -16.31
C LEU A 83 -2.12 8.36 -16.35
N ASN A 84 -3.00 7.88 -17.22
CA ASN A 84 -4.41 8.24 -17.32
C ASN A 84 -5.29 7.12 -16.74
N PRO A 85 -5.52 7.07 -15.42
CA PRO A 85 -6.31 6.02 -14.78
C PRO A 85 -7.81 6.20 -15.03
N LEU A 86 -8.50 5.09 -15.32
CA LEU A 86 -9.95 4.98 -15.20
C LEU A 86 -10.29 4.64 -13.74
N ALA A 87 -10.74 5.64 -13.00
CA ALA A 87 -11.24 5.46 -11.64
C ALA A 87 -12.66 4.89 -11.68
N VAL A 88 -12.86 3.71 -11.11
CA VAL A 88 -14.17 3.04 -11.05
C VAL A 88 -14.58 2.87 -9.60
N THR A 89 -15.75 3.38 -9.24
CA THR A 89 -16.34 3.12 -7.93
C THR A 89 -17.59 2.24 -8.09
N TRP A 90 -17.76 1.29 -7.18
CA TRP A 90 -18.94 0.43 -7.14
C TRP A 90 -19.58 0.56 -5.76
N LYS A 91 -20.83 1.03 -5.72
CA LYS A 91 -21.63 1.00 -4.51
C LYS A 91 -22.32 -0.37 -4.42
N THR A 92 -21.95 -1.18 -3.43
CA THR A 92 -22.60 -2.46 -3.21
C THR A 92 -24.09 -2.25 -2.86
N PRO A 93 -25.03 -3.02 -3.48
CA PRO A 93 -26.44 -2.98 -3.11
C PRO A 93 -26.70 -3.39 -1.65
N ALA A 94 -25.75 -4.11 -1.02
CA ALA A 94 -25.87 -4.59 0.37
C ALA A 94 -25.53 -3.53 1.44
N ARG A 95 -25.02 -2.35 1.05
CA ARG A 95 -24.81 -1.22 1.97
C ARG A 95 -26.06 -0.33 1.92
N THR A 96 -26.94 -0.49 2.91
CA THR A 96 -28.00 0.47 3.25
C THR A 96 -27.40 1.78 3.73
#